data_AF-A0A2T4MZL2-F1
#
_entry.id   AF-A0A2T4MZL2-F1
#
_cell.length_a   1.000
_cell.length_b   1.000
_cell.length_c   1.000
_cell.angle_alpha   90.00
_cell.angle_beta   90.00
_cell.angle_gamma   90.00
#
_symmetry.space_group_name_H-M   'P 1'
#
loop_
_entity.id
_entity.type
_entity.pdbx_description
1 polymer ?
#
loop_
_entity_poly.entity_id
_entity_poly.type
_entity_poly.pdbx_seq_one_letter_code
_entity_poly.pdbx_strand_id
1 'polypeptide(L)'
;MLEVIRNADVEVKLDFLQAAGAFQLTLIIDDRFVHQFPVEAKESQMCMSTEASVIQAHFNGGTYVFFDGQMVDYRGSEYRGFIHSETGVSELSDRIGVKRYSEVKVTGDKFHEGVNERLQQSRRSIFNRYRGFGSNGIFLGGEAESFQMEVESLGEGGAFENRLIYRWSPFSDKITTSLEVMRLICSNGMVANAPLVTYAVPLINDWERNLSITATQLKPRFNSLLNDRFKDMRSTRASVRQAMDTNALLLARAEDKKIEPTDASKLRSMAYQVSPELNLHKYYKEDLFGDKKAAESFGSHLTQFDVYNILTEASSHYGEQEESDRSIQRFLNTMVFDSNNKKQSLTIEMPESADSDHRRAFFGSSK
;
A
#
# COMPACT_ATOMS: atom_id res chain seq x y z
N MET A 1 -8.23 -19.73 -10.56
CA MET A 1 -7.09 -20.21 -11.36
C MET A 1 -6.41 -19.01 -12.00
N LEU A 2 -5.09 -18.94 -11.88
CA LEU A 2 -4.26 -17.88 -12.47
C LEU A 2 -3.79 -18.34 -13.85
N GLU A 3 -3.99 -17.52 -14.89
CA GLU A 3 -3.62 -17.80 -16.28
C GLU A 3 -2.73 -16.66 -16.81
N VAL A 4 -1.68 -16.99 -17.55
CA VAL A 4 -0.82 -16.01 -18.22
C VAL A 4 -0.84 -16.29 -19.72
N ILE A 5 -1.41 -15.35 -20.48
CA ILE A 5 -1.52 -15.43 -21.93
C ILE A 5 -0.41 -14.59 -22.53
N ARG A 6 0.42 -15.19 -23.37
CA ARG A 6 1.59 -14.54 -23.99
C ARG A 6 1.35 -14.37 -25.48
N ASN A 7 1.83 -13.26 -26.04
CA ASN A 7 1.66 -12.93 -27.45
C ASN A 7 0.20 -13.03 -27.90
N ALA A 8 -0.71 -12.54 -27.05
CA ALA A 8 -2.14 -12.74 -27.25
C ALA A 8 -2.63 -12.01 -28.50
N ASP A 9 -3.60 -12.60 -29.20
CA ASP A 9 -4.36 -11.91 -30.23
C ASP A 9 -5.40 -11.02 -29.54
N VAL A 10 -5.40 -9.73 -29.86
CA VAL A 10 -6.27 -8.76 -29.18
C VAL A 10 -7.08 -8.02 -30.20
N GLU A 11 -8.39 -7.91 -29.98
CA GLU A 11 -9.26 -6.95 -30.67
C GLU A 11 -9.56 -5.78 -29.73
N VAL A 12 -9.35 -4.56 -30.23
CA VAL A 12 -9.64 -3.32 -29.51
C VAL A 12 -10.99 -2.76 -29.95
N LYS A 13 -11.87 -2.50 -28.97
CA LYS A 13 -13.14 -1.76 -29.17
C LYS A 13 -13.10 -0.45 -28.39
N LEU A 14 -13.54 0.62 -29.06
CA LEU A 14 -13.59 1.97 -28.51
C LEU A 14 -15.03 2.48 -28.53
N ASP A 15 -15.59 2.71 -27.35
CA ASP A 15 -16.94 3.24 -27.18
C ASP A 15 -16.87 4.68 -26.67
N PHE A 16 -17.45 5.64 -27.40
CA PHE A 16 -17.52 7.03 -26.93
C PHE A 16 -18.73 7.22 -26.00
N LEU A 17 -18.47 7.48 -24.72
CA LEU A 17 -19.50 7.72 -23.73
C LEU A 17 -19.83 9.21 -23.66
N GLN A 18 -20.92 9.62 -24.34
CA GLN A 18 -21.35 11.02 -24.41
C GLN A 18 -21.50 11.68 -23.03
N ALA A 19 -22.04 10.96 -22.05
CA ALA A 19 -22.23 11.48 -20.69
C ALA A 19 -20.92 11.80 -19.96
N ALA A 20 -19.84 11.08 -20.28
CA ALA A 20 -18.52 11.29 -19.72
C ALA A 20 -17.61 12.16 -20.62
N GLY A 21 -18.02 12.39 -21.87
CA GLY A 21 -17.22 13.11 -22.86
C GLY A 21 -15.89 12.42 -23.19
N ALA A 22 -15.82 11.09 -23.04
CA ALA A 22 -14.58 10.33 -23.13
C ALA A 22 -14.80 8.93 -23.73
N PHE A 23 -13.72 8.33 -24.23
CA PHE A 23 -13.71 6.96 -24.73
C PHE A 23 -13.57 5.95 -23.60
N GLN A 24 -14.21 4.81 -23.77
CA GLN A 24 -14.01 3.61 -22.98
C GLN A 24 -13.36 2.54 -23.84
N LEU A 25 -12.22 2.02 -23.37
CA LEU A 25 -11.46 0.98 -24.05
C LEU A 25 -11.91 -0.41 -23.58
N THR A 26 -12.25 -1.27 -24.53
CA THR A 26 -12.49 -2.70 -24.28
C THR A 26 -11.50 -3.54 -25.09
N LEU A 27 -10.85 -4.49 -24.42
CA LEU A 27 -9.99 -5.50 -25.03
C LEU A 27 -10.74 -6.83 -25.09
N ILE A 28 -10.69 -7.49 -26.23
CA ILE A 28 -11.08 -8.89 -26.40
C ILE A 28 -9.80 -9.67 -26.68
N ILE A 29 -9.45 -10.59 -25.81
CA ILE A 29 -8.14 -11.26 -25.77
C ILE A 29 -8.35 -12.75 -26.06
N ASP A 30 -7.73 -13.24 -27.13
CA ASP A 30 -7.85 -14.60 -27.69
C ASP A 30 -9.30 -15.08 -27.85
N ASP A 31 -10.23 -14.17 -28.20
CA ASP A 31 -11.68 -14.43 -28.27
C ASP A 31 -12.32 -15.03 -26.98
N ARG A 32 -11.58 -15.03 -25.88
CA ARG A 32 -11.94 -15.71 -24.62
C ARG A 32 -12.21 -14.73 -23.49
N PHE A 33 -11.37 -13.71 -23.36
CA PHE A 33 -11.43 -12.79 -22.24
C PHE A 33 -11.81 -11.40 -22.71
N VAL A 34 -12.72 -10.76 -21.98
CA VAL A 34 -13.12 -9.39 -22.24
C VAL A 34 -12.74 -8.55 -21.03
N HIS A 35 -11.93 -7.51 -21.26
CA HIS A 35 -11.57 -6.54 -20.23
C HIS A 35 -11.96 -5.14 -20.66
N GLN A 36 -12.72 -4.46 -19.82
CA GLN A 36 -13.17 -3.10 -20.05
C GLN A 36 -12.48 -2.17 -19.05
N PHE A 37 -11.72 -1.22 -19.56
CA PHE A 37 -11.07 -0.22 -18.72
C PHE A 37 -12.10 0.82 -18.25
N PRO A 38 -11.99 1.32 -17.01
CA PRO A 38 -12.70 2.52 -16.58
C PRO A 38 -12.36 3.70 -17.50
N VAL A 39 -13.26 4.66 -17.63
CA VAL A 39 -13.08 5.85 -18.50
C VAL A 39 -11.89 6.68 -18.01
N GLU A 40 -11.67 6.72 -16.71
CA GLU A 40 -10.62 7.47 -16.02
C GLU A 40 -9.26 6.76 -16.09
N ALA A 41 -9.23 5.49 -16.53
CA ALA A 41 -7.99 4.73 -16.65
C ALA A 41 -7.08 5.36 -17.71
N LYS A 42 -5.76 5.28 -17.48
CA LYS A 42 -4.75 5.85 -18.39
C LYS A 42 -4.92 5.33 -19.81
N GLU A 43 -5.28 4.06 -19.95
CA GLU A 43 -5.50 3.35 -21.20
C GLU A 43 -6.71 3.93 -21.97
N SER A 44 -7.84 4.14 -21.29
CA SER A 44 -9.01 4.81 -21.88
C SER A 44 -8.71 6.27 -22.25
N GLN A 45 -7.97 6.98 -21.40
CA GLN A 45 -7.55 8.37 -21.67
C GLN A 45 -6.60 8.49 -22.86
N MET A 46 -5.74 7.49 -23.10
CA MET A 46 -4.84 7.43 -24.27
C MET A 46 -5.62 7.44 -25.59
N CYS A 47 -6.84 6.89 -25.59
CA CYS A 47 -7.71 6.82 -26.75
C CYS A 47 -8.19 8.21 -27.22
N MET A 48 -8.09 9.24 -26.38
CA MET A 48 -8.47 10.60 -26.74
C MET A 48 -7.48 11.27 -27.71
N SER A 49 -6.23 10.83 -27.74
CA SER A 49 -5.14 11.47 -28.48
C SER A 49 -4.37 10.53 -29.41
N THR A 50 -4.76 9.25 -29.47
CA THR A 50 -4.05 8.20 -30.22
C THR A 50 -5.00 7.50 -31.18
N GLU A 51 -4.53 7.23 -32.40
CA GLU A 51 -5.32 6.49 -33.40
C GLU A 51 -5.58 5.05 -32.97
N ALA A 52 -6.77 4.52 -33.30
CA ALA A 52 -7.19 3.17 -32.94
C ALA A 52 -6.22 2.08 -33.43
N SER A 53 -5.61 2.24 -34.60
CA SER A 53 -4.62 1.31 -35.17
C SER A 53 -3.35 1.21 -34.31
N VAL A 54 -2.91 2.32 -33.73
CA VAL A 54 -1.73 2.38 -32.85
C VAL A 54 -2.06 1.73 -31.50
N ILE A 55 -3.24 1.99 -30.97
CA ILE A 55 -3.75 1.36 -29.74
C ILE A 55 -3.84 -0.16 -29.95
N GLN A 56 -4.40 -0.58 -31.08
CA GLN A 56 -4.49 -1.99 -31.48
C GLN A 56 -3.10 -2.65 -31.54
N ALA A 57 -2.10 -2.00 -32.13
CA ALA A 57 -0.74 -2.52 -32.19
C ALA A 57 -0.03 -2.59 -30.83
N HIS A 58 -0.34 -1.67 -29.91
CA HIS A 58 0.20 -1.67 -28.55
C HIS A 58 -0.30 -2.87 -27.73
N PHE A 59 -1.58 -3.21 -27.84
CA PHE A 59 -2.16 -4.33 -27.08
C PHE A 59 -1.99 -5.68 -27.77
N ASN A 60 -2.01 -5.72 -29.11
CA ASN A 60 -1.88 -6.98 -29.85
C ASN A 60 -0.47 -7.55 -29.75
N GLY A 61 -0.35 -8.84 -29.41
CA GLY A 61 0.92 -9.48 -29.08
C GLY A 61 1.42 -9.18 -27.66
N GLY A 62 0.58 -8.57 -26.81
CA GLY A 62 0.87 -8.33 -25.41
C GLY A 62 0.88 -9.61 -24.55
N THR A 63 1.22 -9.45 -23.27
CA THR A 63 1.11 -10.51 -22.26
C THR A 63 0.13 -10.10 -21.18
N TYR A 64 -0.83 -10.97 -20.87
CA TYR A 64 -1.97 -10.70 -20.00
C TYR A 64 -2.05 -11.72 -18.88
N VAL A 65 -2.36 -11.26 -17.66
CA VAL A 65 -2.49 -12.11 -16.47
C VAL A 65 -3.94 -12.07 -16.02
N PHE A 66 -4.56 -13.23 -15.91
CA PHE A 66 -5.95 -13.39 -15.46
C PHE A 66 -6.02 -14.22 -14.19
N PHE A 67 -6.96 -13.87 -13.30
CA PHE A 67 -7.31 -14.68 -12.15
C PHE A 67 -8.84 -14.83 -12.07
N ASP A 68 -9.31 -16.07 -12.24
CA ASP A 68 -10.73 -16.42 -12.38
C ASP A 68 -11.43 -15.53 -13.43
N GLY A 69 -10.83 -15.44 -14.63
CA GLY A 69 -11.37 -14.69 -15.77
C GLY A 69 -11.25 -13.17 -15.68
N GLN A 70 -10.75 -12.62 -14.57
CA GLN A 70 -10.53 -11.18 -14.42
C GLN A 70 -9.07 -10.83 -14.66
N MET A 71 -8.82 -9.85 -15.53
CA MET A 71 -7.46 -9.35 -15.78
C MET A 71 -6.91 -8.67 -14.53
N VAL A 72 -5.70 -9.07 -14.12
CA VAL A 72 -5.00 -8.63 -12.91
C VAL A 72 -3.87 -7.65 -13.24
N ASP A 73 -3.09 -7.98 -14.27
CA ASP A 73 -1.95 -7.19 -14.73
C ASP A 73 -1.70 -7.51 -16.21
N TYR A 74 -1.03 -6.62 -16.94
CA TYR A 74 -0.72 -6.82 -18.35
C TYR A 74 0.52 -6.03 -18.77
N ARG A 75 1.15 -6.44 -19.87
CA ARG A 75 2.21 -5.69 -20.55
C ARG A 75 1.93 -5.66 -22.05
N GLY A 76 2.06 -4.47 -22.64
CA GLY A 76 1.91 -4.26 -24.08
C GLY A 76 2.95 -5.04 -24.90
N SER A 77 2.74 -5.05 -26.21
CA SER A 77 3.54 -5.80 -27.18
C SER A 77 5.00 -5.34 -27.26
N GLU A 78 5.28 -4.11 -26.85
CA GLU A 78 6.62 -3.52 -26.77
C GLU A 78 7.40 -3.93 -25.52
N TYR A 79 6.78 -4.63 -24.56
CA TYR A 79 7.48 -5.04 -23.34
C TYR A 79 8.59 -6.05 -23.66
N ARG A 80 9.78 -5.76 -23.16
CA ARG A 80 11.00 -6.60 -23.29
C ARG A 80 11.60 -6.99 -21.94
N GLY A 81 10.85 -6.73 -20.86
CA GLY A 81 11.30 -7.08 -19.51
C GLY A 81 11.12 -8.56 -19.20
N PHE A 82 11.36 -8.89 -17.94
CA PHE A 82 11.27 -10.25 -17.45
C PHE A 82 9.81 -10.76 -17.41
N ILE A 83 9.59 -12.02 -17.79
CA ILE A 83 8.30 -12.70 -17.69
C ILE A 83 8.52 -14.12 -17.16
N HIS A 84 7.95 -14.44 -16.00
CA HIS A 84 8.03 -15.79 -15.42
C HIS A 84 7.40 -16.85 -16.32
N SER A 85 8.02 -18.03 -16.39
CA SER A 85 7.43 -19.23 -17.00
C SER A 85 6.10 -19.59 -16.32
N GLU A 86 5.23 -20.31 -17.03
CA GLU A 86 3.98 -20.84 -16.47
C GLU A 86 4.23 -21.65 -15.19
N THR A 87 5.30 -22.46 -15.18
CA THR A 87 5.73 -23.21 -13.99
C THR A 87 6.07 -22.29 -12.83
N GLY A 88 6.86 -21.24 -13.06
CA GLY A 88 7.23 -20.29 -12.01
C GLY A 88 6.02 -19.52 -11.48
N VAL A 89 5.09 -19.15 -12.35
CA VAL A 89 3.83 -18.50 -11.94
C VAL A 89 2.99 -19.45 -11.08
N SER A 90 2.87 -20.73 -11.44
CA SER A 90 2.18 -21.74 -10.64
C SER A 90 2.85 -21.90 -9.27
N GLU A 91 4.17 -22.05 -9.22
CA GLU A 91 4.90 -22.21 -7.97
C GLU A 91 4.75 -21.00 -7.04
N LEU A 92 4.83 -19.78 -7.57
CA LEU A 92 4.62 -18.56 -6.77
C LEU A 92 3.18 -18.47 -6.26
N SER A 93 2.20 -18.81 -7.10
CA SER A 93 0.79 -18.87 -6.71
C SER A 93 0.55 -19.88 -5.61
N ASP A 94 1.16 -21.07 -5.69
CA ASP A 94 0.96 -22.15 -4.73
C ASP A 94 1.68 -21.88 -3.40
N ARG A 95 2.89 -21.33 -3.45
CA ARG A 95 3.74 -21.17 -2.25
C ARG A 95 3.57 -19.83 -1.54
N ILE A 96 3.41 -18.73 -2.28
CA ILE A 96 3.20 -17.40 -1.68
C ILE A 96 1.71 -17.11 -1.57
N GLY A 97 0.95 -17.41 -2.62
CA GLY A 97 -0.49 -17.23 -2.65
C GLY A 97 -0.98 -16.20 -3.66
N VAL A 98 -2.25 -16.34 -3.99
CA VAL A 98 -3.08 -15.34 -4.66
C VAL A 98 -4.36 -15.19 -3.85
N LYS A 99 -4.70 -13.97 -3.44
CA LYS A 99 -5.89 -13.68 -2.64
C LYS A 99 -6.79 -12.71 -3.39
N ARG A 100 -8.08 -13.03 -3.47
CA ARG A 100 -9.10 -12.06 -3.86
C ARG A 100 -9.66 -11.40 -2.61
N TYR A 101 -9.37 -10.12 -2.45
CA TYR A 101 -10.11 -9.27 -1.54
C TYR A 101 -11.36 -8.82 -2.29
N SER A 102 -12.44 -9.62 -2.21
CA SER A 102 -13.77 -9.11 -2.49
C SER A 102 -14.11 -8.03 -1.48
N GLU A 103 -15.18 -7.25 -1.69
CA GLU A 103 -15.80 -6.58 -0.56
C GLU A 103 -16.16 -7.64 0.48
N VAL A 104 -15.37 -7.72 1.55
CA VAL A 104 -15.68 -8.60 2.67
C VAL A 104 -16.79 -7.90 3.44
N LYS A 105 -17.99 -8.48 3.44
CA LYS A 105 -18.94 -8.27 4.55
C LYS A 105 -18.21 -8.77 5.79
N VAL A 106 -17.67 -7.84 6.58
CA VAL A 106 -17.03 -8.17 7.85
C VAL A 106 -18.12 -8.75 8.74
N THR A 107 -18.15 -10.08 8.83
CA THR A 107 -18.71 -10.77 9.98
C THR A 107 -17.58 -10.82 10.97
N GLY A 108 -17.62 -9.90 11.95
CA GLY A 108 -16.72 -9.97 13.08
C GLY A 108 -17.03 -11.25 13.84
N ASP A 109 -16.03 -12.11 14.02
CA ASP A 109 -16.09 -13.12 15.05
C ASP A 109 -15.09 -12.78 16.15
N LYS A 110 -15.69 -12.39 17.28
CA LYS A 110 -15.21 -12.47 18.67
C LYS A 110 -14.05 -11.54 19.05
N PHE A 111 -14.38 -10.41 19.67
CA PHE A 111 -14.38 -10.26 21.13
C PHE A 111 -15.03 -8.92 21.54
N HIS A 112 -15.70 -8.95 22.70
CA HIS A 112 -16.47 -7.89 23.39
C HIS A 112 -17.96 -7.74 23.06
N GLU A 113 -18.76 -8.38 23.92
CA GLU A 113 -20.16 -8.06 24.21
C GLU A 113 -20.34 -6.55 24.46
N GLY A 114 -21.30 -5.93 23.76
CA GLY A 114 -21.88 -4.65 24.20
C GLY A 114 -21.77 -3.46 23.26
N VAL A 115 -21.26 -3.59 22.03
CA VAL A 115 -21.24 -2.46 21.07
C VAL A 115 -22.34 -2.64 20.01
N ASN A 116 -23.28 -1.68 20.00
CA ASN A 116 -24.39 -1.52 19.07
C ASN A 116 -24.08 -1.97 17.62
N GLU A 117 -25.04 -2.66 17.02
CA GLU A 117 -25.10 -3.22 15.66
C GLU A 117 -24.98 -2.19 14.51
N ARG A 118 -24.05 -1.22 14.56
CA ARG A 118 -24.00 -0.06 13.64
C ARG A 118 -22.86 -0.04 12.63
N LEU A 119 -22.18 -1.15 12.37
CA LEU A 119 -21.09 -1.23 11.37
C LEU A 119 -21.28 -2.39 10.36
N GLN A 120 -22.49 -2.57 9.85
CA GLN A 120 -22.76 -3.43 8.69
C GLN A 120 -22.57 -2.69 7.35
N GLN A 121 -21.44 -1.98 7.19
CA GLN A 121 -20.96 -1.60 5.87
C GLN A 121 -19.70 -2.42 5.60
N SER A 122 -19.70 -3.21 4.52
CA SER A 122 -18.53 -3.97 4.06
C SER A 122 -17.36 -3.03 3.78
N ARG A 123 -16.57 -2.69 4.80
CA ARG A 123 -15.36 -1.89 4.64
C ARG A 123 -14.19 -2.84 4.57
N ARG A 124 -13.41 -2.78 3.48
CA ARG A 124 -12.12 -3.47 3.41
C ARG A 124 -11.21 -2.77 4.41
N SER A 125 -10.48 -3.54 5.22
CA SER A 125 -9.42 -2.96 6.06
C SER A 125 -8.44 -2.16 5.20
N ILE A 126 -7.81 -1.13 5.77
CA ILE A 126 -6.79 -0.34 5.08
C ILE A 126 -5.74 -1.26 4.42
N PHE A 127 -5.34 -2.33 5.09
CA PHE A 127 -4.43 -3.35 4.56
C PHE A 127 -4.97 -4.02 3.29
N ASN A 128 -6.22 -4.49 3.30
CA ASN A 128 -6.83 -5.14 2.14
C ASN A 128 -7.01 -4.19 0.96
N ARG A 129 -7.32 -2.90 1.21
CA ARG A 129 -7.38 -1.87 0.16
C ARG A 129 -6.03 -1.69 -0.53
N TYR A 130 -4.95 -1.66 0.25
CA TYR A 130 -3.59 -1.54 -0.27
C TYR A 130 -3.10 -2.80 -0.98
N ARG A 131 -3.46 -3.98 -0.48
CA ARG A 131 -3.09 -5.26 -1.09
C ARG A 131 -3.80 -5.46 -2.43
N GLY A 132 -5.09 -5.15 -2.52
CA GLY A 132 -5.90 -5.27 -3.75
C GLY A 132 -5.86 -4.05 -4.67
N PHE A 133 -4.92 -3.14 -4.42
CA PHE A 133 -4.80 -1.87 -5.11
C PHE A 133 -4.50 -2.03 -6.61
N GLY A 134 -5.29 -1.39 -7.48
CA GLY A 134 -5.02 -1.33 -8.93
C GLY A 134 -5.27 -2.63 -9.71
N SER A 135 -5.73 -3.67 -9.02
CA SER A 135 -5.90 -5.03 -9.55
C SER A 135 -7.30 -5.59 -9.25
N ASN A 136 -8.30 -4.71 -9.17
CA ASN A 136 -9.70 -5.06 -8.87
C ASN A 136 -9.86 -5.93 -7.61
N GLY A 137 -9.03 -5.70 -6.58
CA GLY A 137 -9.07 -6.47 -5.34
C GLY A 137 -8.25 -7.77 -5.37
N ILE A 138 -7.57 -8.10 -6.46
CA ILE A 138 -6.76 -9.32 -6.58
C ILE A 138 -5.33 -9.04 -6.16
N PHE A 139 -4.84 -9.76 -5.16
CA PHE A 139 -3.51 -9.62 -4.60
C PHE A 139 -2.67 -10.86 -4.92
N LEU A 140 -1.63 -10.65 -5.73
CA LEU A 140 -0.60 -11.66 -6.00
C LEU A 140 0.42 -11.60 -4.86
N GLY A 141 0.15 -12.37 -3.80
CA GLY A 141 0.94 -12.30 -2.60
C GLY A 141 0.39 -13.03 -1.39
N GLY A 142 1.22 -13.01 -0.35
CA GLY A 142 1.04 -13.74 0.89
C GLY A 142 1.44 -12.91 2.10
N GLU A 143 1.20 -13.47 3.27
CA GLU A 143 1.55 -12.87 4.55
C GLU A 143 2.44 -13.85 5.32
N ALA A 144 3.57 -13.36 5.83
CA ALA A 144 4.38 -14.12 6.77
C ALA A 144 3.73 -14.14 8.16
N GLU A 145 4.23 -14.98 9.04
CA GLU A 145 3.80 -15.00 10.45
C GLU A 145 3.91 -13.61 11.09
N SER A 146 2.80 -13.15 11.69
CA SER A 146 2.74 -11.89 12.42
C SER A 146 3.64 -11.90 13.65
N PHE A 147 4.02 -10.72 14.12
CA PHE A 147 4.84 -10.57 15.31
C PHE A 147 4.38 -9.36 16.11
N GLN A 148 4.32 -9.54 17.43
CA GLN A 148 3.84 -8.51 18.34
C GLN A 148 4.98 -7.57 18.74
N MET A 149 4.61 -6.34 19.02
CA MET A 149 5.48 -5.30 19.55
C MET A 149 4.73 -4.54 20.64
N GLU A 150 5.36 -4.39 21.80
CA GLU A 150 4.87 -3.52 22.87
C GLU A 150 5.80 -2.33 23.08
N VAL A 151 5.21 -1.14 23.02
CA VAL A 151 5.88 0.12 23.32
C VAL A 151 5.42 0.55 24.70
N GLU A 152 6.15 0.15 25.74
CA GLU A 152 5.80 0.39 27.16
C GLU A 152 5.47 1.86 27.43
N SER A 153 6.19 2.78 26.77
CA SER A 153 5.95 4.21 26.94
C SER A 153 4.55 4.64 26.51
N LEU A 154 3.81 3.86 25.71
CA LEU A 154 2.46 4.21 25.27
C LEU A 154 1.36 3.59 26.15
N GLY A 155 1.72 2.87 27.22
CA GLY A 155 0.75 2.21 28.12
C GLY A 155 -0.15 1.23 27.38
N GLU A 156 -1.44 1.19 27.72
CA GLU A 156 -2.45 0.35 27.04
C GLU A 156 -2.53 0.62 25.52
N GLY A 157 -2.13 1.80 25.09
CA GLY A 157 -2.07 2.19 23.68
C GLY A 157 -0.85 1.70 22.91
N GLY A 158 0.07 0.99 23.57
CA GLY A 158 1.37 0.60 23.05
C GLY A 158 1.47 -0.78 22.41
N ALA A 159 0.37 -1.53 22.34
CA ALA A 159 0.35 -2.86 21.74
C ALA A 159 0.11 -2.80 20.22
N PHE A 160 1.02 -3.39 19.45
CA PHE A 160 0.99 -3.44 17.99
C PHE A 160 1.19 -4.86 17.48
N GLU A 161 0.48 -5.21 16.41
CA GLU A 161 0.75 -6.37 15.58
C GLU A 161 1.39 -5.92 14.26
N ASN A 162 2.54 -6.51 13.96
CA ASN A 162 3.27 -6.27 12.73
C ASN A 162 3.18 -7.50 11.81
N ARG A 163 3.08 -7.27 10.50
CA ARG A 163 2.94 -8.33 9.48
C ARG A 163 3.88 -8.06 8.32
N LEU A 164 4.63 -9.08 7.89
CA LEU A 164 5.40 -9.01 6.65
C LEU A 164 4.53 -9.49 5.49
N ILE A 165 4.48 -8.70 4.43
CA ILE A 165 3.66 -8.95 3.27
C ILE A 165 4.57 -9.21 2.08
N TYR A 166 4.37 -10.35 1.44
CA TYR A 166 5.08 -10.73 0.22
C TYR A 166 4.20 -10.42 -0.98
N ARG A 167 4.71 -9.67 -1.94
CA ARG A 167 4.07 -9.37 -3.22
C ARG A 167 4.97 -9.87 -4.34
N TRP A 168 4.39 -10.57 -5.28
CA TRP A 168 5.08 -11.04 -6.48
C TRP A 168 4.32 -10.59 -7.73
N SER A 169 4.98 -10.62 -8.88
CA SER A 169 4.37 -10.29 -10.17
C SER A 169 4.94 -11.23 -11.23
N PRO A 170 4.13 -11.72 -12.20
CA PRO A 170 4.64 -12.46 -13.35
C PRO A 170 5.68 -11.67 -14.18
N PHE A 171 5.73 -10.35 -14.02
CA PHE A 171 6.62 -9.44 -14.74
C PHE A 171 7.84 -8.98 -13.92
N SER A 172 8.13 -9.62 -12.79
CA SER A 172 9.26 -9.27 -11.93
C SER A 172 10.04 -10.51 -11.52
N ASP A 173 11.36 -10.40 -11.56
CA ASP A 173 12.31 -11.40 -11.07
C ASP A 173 12.52 -11.33 -9.55
N LYS A 174 11.67 -10.58 -8.83
CA LYS A 174 11.84 -10.28 -7.41
C LYS A 174 10.52 -10.38 -6.66
N ILE A 175 10.60 -10.86 -5.42
CA ILE A 175 9.51 -10.76 -4.44
C ILE A 175 9.71 -9.49 -3.63
N THR A 176 8.71 -8.61 -3.66
CA THR A 176 8.69 -7.42 -2.82
C THR A 176 8.15 -7.79 -1.45
N THR A 177 8.91 -7.49 -0.40
CA THR A 177 8.48 -7.58 0.99
C THR A 177 8.15 -6.19 1.50
N SER A 178 6.97 -5.99 2.08
CA SER A 178 6.57 -4.76 2.78
C SER A 178 6.12 -5.09 4.21
N LEU A 179 5.99 -4.07 5.05
CA LEU A 179 5.60 -4.20 6.44
C LEU A 179 4.24 -3.53 6.67
N GLU A 180 3.34 -4.19 7.40
CA GLU A 180 2.11 -3.61 7.89
C GLU A 180 2.18 -3.51 9.42
N VAL A 181 1.75 -2.37 9.96
CA VAL A 181 1.77 -2.09 11.40
C VAL A 181 0.35 -1.77 11.84
N MET A 182 -0.22 -2.61 12.71
CA MET A 182 -1.56 -2.45 13.25
C MET A 182 -1.48 -2.19 14.75
N ARG A 183 -2.15 -1.14 15.21
CA ARG A 183 -2.29 -0.83 16.62
C ARG A 183 -3.52 -1.55 17.17
N LEU A 184 -3.35 -2.37 18.21
CA LEU A 184 -4.38 -3.31 18.67
C LEU A 184 -5.57 -2.62 19.35
N ILE A 185 -5.33 -1.59 20.16
CA ILE A 185 -6.39 -0.94 20.95
C ILE A 185 -7.49 -0.29 20.08
N CYS A 186 -7.11 0.27 18.92
CA CYS A 186 -8.05 0.93 18.01
C CYS A 186 -8.23 0.15 16.70
N SER A 187 -7.52 -0.97 16.51
CA SER A 187 -7.52 -1.76 15.26
C SER A 187 -7.30 -0.91 14.00
N ASN A 188 -6.46 0.11 14.12
CA ASN A 188 -6.08 1.02 13.05
C ASN A 188 -4.59 0.86 12.72
N GLY A 189 -4.16 1.26 11.53
CA GLY A 189 -2.77 1.01 11.17
C GLY A 189 -2.25 1.72 9.93
N MET A 190 -1.02 1.36 9.60
CA MET A 190 -0.29 1.88 8.45
C MET A 190 0.31 0.77 7.60
N VAL A 191 0.40 1.02 6.30
CA VAL A 191 1.15 0.19 5.36
C VAL A 191 2.49 0.86 5.13
N ALA A 192 3.56 0.21 5.58
CA ALA A 192 4.90 0.72 5.46
C ALA A 192 5.43 0.45 4.03
N ASN A 193 5.71 1.52 3.31
CA ASN A 193 6.19 1.52 1.93
C ASN A 193 7.51 2.30 1.76
N ALA A 194 8.15 2.68 2.87
CA ALA A 194 9.45 3.32 2.83
C ALA A 194 10.52 2.36 2.27
N PRO A 195 11.53 2.85 1.54
CA PRO A 195 12.64 2.01 1.07
C PRO A 195 13.36 1.25 2.19
N LEU A 196 13.34 1.79 3.41
CA LEU A 196 13.96 1.20 4.59
C LEU A 196 13.34 -0.14 5.02
N VAL A 197 12.04 -0.28 4.78
CA VAL A 197 11.24 -1.42 5.22
C VAL A 197 10.70 -2.25 4.05
N THR A 198 11.07 -1.85 2.83
CA THR A 198 10.69 -2.54 1.59
C THR A 198 11.91 -3.24 1.01
N TYR A 199 11.85 -4.56 0.86
CA TYR A 199 12.95 -5.37 0.35
C TYR A 199 12.54 -6.10 -0.92
N ALA A 200 13.45 -6.18 -1.88
CA ALA A 200 13.25 -6.99 -3.07
C ALA A 200 14.18 -8.21 -3.00
N VAL A 201 13.59 -9.39 -2.80
CA VAL A 201 14.33 -10.67 -2.75
C VAL A 201 14.34 -11.26 -4.16
N PRO A 202 15.51 -11.46 -4.79
CA PRO A 202 15.60 -12.07 -6.11
C PRO A 202 15.06 -13.50 -6.11
N LEU A 203 14.31 -13.85 -7.16
CA LEU A 203 13.80 -15.19 -7.45
C LEU A 203 14.88 -16.03 -8.12
N ILE A 204 15.98 -16.22 -7.41
CA ILE A 204 17.02 -17.20 -7.74
C ILE A 204 16.77 -18.52 -6.98
N ASN A 205 17.55 -19.56 -7.23
CA ASN A 205 17.46 -20.83 -6.51
C ASN A 205 17.36 -20.60 -4.98
N ASP A 206 16.56 -21.41 -4.29
CA ASP A 206 16.27 -21.32 -2.85
C ASP A 206 15.59 -20.01 -2.38
N TRP A 207 14.83 -19.33 -3.23
CA TRP A 207 14.14 -18.08 -2.86
C TRP A 207 13.26 -18.21 -1.60
N GLU A 208 12.67 -19.38 -1.32
CA GLU A 208 11.91 -19.62 -0.10
C GLU A 208 12.75 -19.58 1.16
N ARG A 209 13.91 -20.25 1.11
CA ARG A 209 14.89 -20.19 2.19
C ARG A 209 15.35 -18.75 2.38
N ASN A 210 15.57 -18.03 1.29
CA ASN A 210 15.92 -16.61 1.32
C ASN A 210 14.82 -15.77 1.98
N LEU A 211 13.54 -15.99 1.64
CA LEU A 211 12.42 -15.32 2.31
C LEU A 211 12.36 -15.62 3.80
N SER A 212 12.58 -16.88 4.20
CA SER A 212 12.61 -17.29 5.61
C SER A 212 13.76 -16.60 6.36
N ILE A 213 14.95 -16.53 5.76
CA ILE A 213 16.11 -15.83 6.33
C ILE A 213 15.80 -14.34 6.44
N THR A 214 15.27 -13.74 5.38
CA THR A 214 14.83 -12.33 5.35
C THR A 214 13.84 -12.06 6.48
N ALA A 215 12.79 -12.88 6.64
CA ALA A 215 11.81 -12.71 7.71
C ALA A 215 12.47 -12.79 9.10
N THR A 216 13.33 -13.77 9.31
CA THR A 216 14.04 -13.98 10.60
C THR A 216 14.91 -12.79 10.97
N GLN A 217 15.59 -12.18 9.99
CA GLN A 217 16.44 -11.01 10.23
C GLN A 217 15.63 -9.71 10.35
N LEU A 218 14.52 -9.59 9.62
CA LEU A 218 13.72 -8.36 9.58
C LEU A 218 12.87 -8.15 10.82
N LYS A 219 12.25 -9.20 11.38
CA LYS A 219 11.40 -9.11 12.58
C LYS A 219 12.07 -8.34 13.73
N PRO A 220 13.27 -8.72 14.23
CA PRO A 220 13.90 -8.01 15.35
C PRO A 220 14.32 -6.58 15.00
N ARG A 221 14.75 -6.35 13.75
CA ARG A 221 15.16 -5.02 13.26
C ARG A 221 13.98 -4.05 13.20
N PHE A 222 12.83 -4.50 12.67
CA PHE A 222 11.62 -3.71 12.63
C PHE A 222 11.06 -3.45 14.02
N ASN A 223 11.04 -4.45 14.90
CA ASN A 223 10.62 -4.24 16.28
C ASN A 223 11.48 -3.18 16.98
N SER A 224 12.81 -3.25 16.87
CA SER A 224 13.69 -2.23 17.46
C SER A 224 13.41 -0.85 16.87
N LEU A 225 13.37 -0.76 15.53
CA LEU A 225 13.20 0.51 14.83
C LEU A 225 11.86 1.19 15.15
N LEU A 226 10.77 0.43 15.10
CA LEU A 226 9.44 0.95 15.38
C LEU A 226 9.25 1.29 16.86
N ASN A 227 9.79 0.48 17.77
CA ASN A 227 9.68 0.73 19.20
C ASN A 227 10.38 2.05 19.58
N ASP A 228 11.63 2.21 19.13
CA ASP A 228 12.38 3.45 19.34
C ASP A 228 11.65 4.65 18.73
N ARG A 229 11.14 4.51 17.49
CA ARG A 229 10.43 5.59 16.82
C ARG A 229 9.15 5.99 17.54
N PHE A 230 8.29 5.04 17.89
CA PHE A 230 7.01 5.35 18.55
C PHE A 230 7.23 5.91 19.97
N LYS A 231 8.25 5.44 20.67
CA LYS A 231 8.69 6.03 21.94
C LYS A 231 9.11 7.49 21.76
N ASP A 232 9.92 7.80 20.75
CA ASP A 232 10.35 9.17 20.45
C ASP A 232 9.16 10.06 20.05
N MET A 233 8.24 9.55 19.22
CA MET A 233 7.07 10.29 18.74
C MET A 233 6.14 10.73 19.87
N ARG A 234 6.08 9.96 20.98
CA ARG A 234 5.31 10.33 22.17
C ARG A 234 5.83 11.62 22.82
N SER A 235 7.15 11.77 22.89
CA SER A 235 7.80 12.95 23.51
C SER A 235 8.07 14.09 22.53
N THR A 236 7.94 13.85 21.23
CA THR A 236 8.25 14.83 20.19
C THR A 236 7.01 15.59 19.77
N ARG A 237 7.06 16.93 19.82
CA ARG A 237 5.98 17.78 19.30
C ARG A 237 5.88 17.65 17.78
N ALA A 238 4.65 17.50 17.27
CA ALA A 238 4.41 17.67 15.84
C ALA A 238 4.61 19.15 15.49
N SER A 239 5.19 19.46 14.32
CA SER A 239 5.31 20.85 13.90
C SER A 239 3.94 21.46 13.59
N VAL A 240 3.84 22.79 13.62
CA VAL A 240 2.64 23.51 13.17
C VAL A 240 2.30 23.10 11.75
N ARG A 241 3.31 22.94 10.88
CA ARG A 241 3.13 22.43 9.51
C ARG A 241 2.47 21.05 9.49
N GLN A 242 2.95 20.10 10.30
CA GLN A 242 2.37 18.75 10.36
C GLN A 242 0.92 18.77 10.81
N ALA A 243 0.57 19.61 11.78
CA ALA A 243 -0.82 19.78 12.24
C ALA A 243 -1.71 20.42 11.16
N MET A 244 -1.22 21.43 10.44
CA MET A 244 -1.93 22.04 9.31
C MET A 244 -2.19 21.05 8.17
N ASP A 245 -1.17 20.29 7.78
CA ASP A 245 -1.29 19.30 6.70
C ASP A 245 -2.27 18.16 7.11
N THR A 246 -2.26 17.76 8.38
CA THR A 246 -3.23 16.82 8.93
C THR A 246 -4.65 17.38 8.89
N ASN A 247 -4.85 18.63 9.32
CA ASN A 247 -6.13 19.31 9.25
C ASN A 247 -6.67 19.38 7.81
N ALA A 248 -5.82 19.75 6.85
CA ALA A 248 -6.18 19.80 5.43
C ALA A 248 -6.59 18.43 4.86
N LEU A 249 -5.85 17.36 5.19
CA LEU A 249 -6.18 16.00 4.77
C LEU A 249 -7.54 15.54 5.33
N LEU A 250 -7.84 15.85 6.59
CA LEU A 250 -9.11 15.49 7.22
C LEU A 250 -10.29 16.24 6.60
N LEU A 251 -10.14 17.54 6.33
CA LEU A 251 -11.17 18.35 5.68
C LEU A 251 -11.44 17.89 4.25
N ALA A 252 -10.39 17.71 3.45
CA ALA A 252 -10.52 17.22 2.07
C ALA A 252 -11.25 15.87 2.02
N ARG A 253 -10.97 14.95 2.95
CA ARG A 253 -11.69 13.68 3.06
C ARG A 253 -13.15 13.89 3.48
N ALA A 254 -13.42 14.77 4.44
CA ALA A 254 -14.79 15.05 4.90
C ALA A 254 -15.68 15.73 3.84
N GLU A 255 -15.07 16.37 2.85
CA GLU A 255 -15.75 17.03 1.73
C GLU A 255 -15.99 16.11 0.53
N ASP A 256 -15.35 14.93 0.50
CA ASP A 256 -15.57 13.96 -0.56
C ASP A 256 -17.00 13.40 -0.49
N LYS A 257 -17.70 13.48 -1.63
CA LYS A 257 -19.10 13.08 -1.79
C LYS A 257 -19.34 11.60 -1.52
N LYS A 258 -18.31 10.77 -1.60
CA LYS A 258 -18.36 9.33 -1.32
C LYS A 258 -18.36 9.02 0.19
N ILE A 259 -18.06 10.01 1.03
CA ILE A 259 -18.02 9.82 2.48
C ILE A 259 -19.40 10.06 3.09
N GLU A 260 -19.81 9.11 3.93
CA GLU A 260 -21.08 9.19 4.66
C GLU A 260 -21.14 10.45 5.55
N PRO A 261 -22.30 11.14 5.62
CA PRO A 261 -22.43 12.37 6.40
C PRO A 261 -22.02 12.23 7.88
N THR A 262 -22.23 11.06 8.48
CA THR A 262 -21.82 10.77 9.87
C THR A 262 -20.30 10.70 10.02
N ASP A 263 -19.60 10.09 9.07
CA ASP A 263 -18.14 10.01 9.07
C ASP A 263 -17.51 11.35 8.73
N ALA A 264 -18.10 12.09 7.77
CA ALA A 264 -17.72 13.45 7.47
C ALA A 264 -17.82 14.37 8.69
N SER A 265 -18.86 14.22 9.52
CA SER A 265 -18.99 14.98 10.78
C SER A 265 -17.87 14.66 11.77
N LYS A 266 -17.51 13.38 11.94
CA LYS A 266 -16.39 12.96 12.80
C LYS A 266 -15.04 13.46 12.28
N LEU A 267 -14.81 13.37 10.98
CA LEU A 267 -13.60 13.89 10.32
C LEU A 267 -13.46 15.41 10.54
N ARG A 268 -14.55 16.18 10.41
CA ARG A 268 -14.55 17.62 10.73
C ARG A 268 -14.26 17.90 12.20
N SER A 269 -14.79 17.09 13.10
CA SER A 269 -14.51 17.21 14.54
C SER A 269 -13.02 16.97 14.85
N MET A 270 -12.42 15.93 14.27
CA MET A 270 -10.98 15.69 14.38
C MET A 270 -10.18 16.83 13.76
N ALA A 271 -10.58 17.33 12.58
CA ALA A 271 -9.93 18.45 11.92
C ALA A 271 -9.90 19.69 12.83
N TYR A 272 -11.03 19.99 13.50
CA TYR A 272 -11.13 21.09 14.46
C TYR A 272 -10.14 20.92 15.63
N GLN A 273 -10.03 19.71 16.20
CA GLN A 273 -9.10 19.43 17.30
C GLN A 273 -7.62 19.55 16.88
N VAL A 274 -7.31 19.24 15.62
CA VAL A 274 -5.94 19.32 15.10
C VAL A 274 -5.55 20.72 14.64
N SER A 275 -6.52 21.58 14.31
CA SER A 275 -6.25 22.90 13.73
C SER A 275 -5.33 23.76 14.61
N PRO A 276 -4.09 24.03 14.19
CA PRO A 276 -3.18 24.85 14.97
C PRO A 276 -3.62 26.32 14.96
N GLU A 277 -4.26 26.81 13.89
CA GLU A 277 -4.83 28.16 13.85
C GLU A 277 -5.83 28.37 14.98
N LEU A 278 -6.79 27.46 15.13
CA LEU A 278 -7.83 27.58 16.16
C LEU A 278 -7.28 27.42 17.57
N ASN A 279 -6.35 26.49 17.78
CA ASN A 279 -5.85 26.14 19.11
C ASN A 279 -4.65 26.99 19.57
N LEU A 280 -3.91 27.61 18.64
CA LEU A 280 -2.65 28.32 18.92
C LEU A 280 -2.65 29.81 18.53
N HIS A 281 -3.77 30.38 18.03
CA HIS A 281 -3.87 31.80 17.66
C HIS A 281 -3.44 32.79 18.76
N LYS A 282 -3.53 32.41 20.04
CA LYS A 282 -3.10 33.26 21.17
C LYS A 282 -1.60 33.19 21.44
N TYR A 283 -0.93 32.15 20.96
CA TYR A 283 0.48 31.87 21.25
C TYR A 283 1.39 32.19 20.05
N TYR A 284 0.85 32.13 18.83
CA TYR A 284 1.58 32.41 17.60
C TYR A 284 0.94 33.55 16.80
N LYS A 285 1.78 34.27 16.06
CA LYS A 285 1.33 35.30 15.11
C LYS A 285 0.61 34.64 13.94
N GLU A 286 -0.40 35.32 13.39
CA GLU A 286 -1.18 34.82 12.26
C GLU A 286 -0.31 34.47 11.04
N ASP A 287 0.73 35.27 10.77
CA ASP A 287 1.68 35.03 9.67
C ASP A 287 2.36 33.66 9.74
N LEU A 288 2.52 33.07 10.93
CA LEU A 288 3.12 31.74 11.09
C LEU A 288 2.30 30.66 10.36
N PHE A 289 0.98 30.79 10.35
CA PHE A 289 0.10 29.82 9.71
C PHE A 289 0.09 29.98 8.18
N GLY A 290 0.47 31.15 7.66
CA GLY A 290 0.65 31.37 6.22
C GLY A 290 2.01 30.92 5.68
N ASP A 291 3.06 30.93 6.51
CA ASP A 291 4.43 30.59 6.09
C ASP A 291 4.78 29.13 6.37
N LYS A 292 4.89 28.32 5.31
CA LYS A 292 5.22 26.90 5.39
C LYS A 292 6.56 26.63 6.07
N LYS A 293 7.59 27.43 5.78
CA LYS A 293 8.95 27.19 6.32
C LYS A 293 9.00 27.54 7.80
N ALA A 294 8.36 28.65 8.17
CA ALA A 294 8.22 29.01 9.57
C ALA A 294 7.44 27.92 10.31
N ALA A 295 6.27 27.50 9.81
CA ALA A 295 5.42 26.48 10.42
C ALA A 295 6.13 25.12 10.66
N GLU A 296 7.15 24.76 9.87
CA GLU A 296 7.96 23.55 10.09
C GLU A 296 8.84 23.64 11.34
N SER A 297 9.27 24.85 11.70
CA SER A 297 10.24 25.11 12.78
C SER A 297 9.60 25.25 14.16
N PHE A 298 8.28 25.46 14.23
CA PHE A 298 7.54 25.63 15.49
C PHE A 298 6.71 24.40 15.82
N GLY A 299 6.62 24.07 17.12
CA GLY A 299 5.81 22.97 17.62
C GLY A 299 4.33 23.32 17.70
N SER A 300 3.47 22.33 17.48
CA SER A 300 2.03 22.43 17.70
C SER A 300 1.64 21.99 19.12
N HIS A 301 0.35 22.05 19.45
CA HIS A 301 -0.22 21.50 20.67
C HIS A 301 -0.23 19.97 20.71
N LEU A 302 0.03 19.31 19.58
CA LEU A 302 0.02 17.85 19.44
C LEU A 302 1.43 17.25 19.47
N THR A 303 1.53 16.00 19.90
CA THR A 303 2.71 15.17 19.68
C THR A 303 2.66 14.55 18.28
N GLN A 304 3.80 14.07 17.79
CA GLN A 304 3.83 13.30 16.54
C GLN A 304 3.01 12.01 16.65
N PHE A 305 2.97 11.39 17.84
CA PHE A 305 2.15 10.21 18.08
C PHE A 305 0.64 10.52 18.02
N ASP A 306 0.21 11.69 18.48
CA ASP A 306 -1.20 12.12 18.33
C ASP A 306 -1.58 12.25 16.86
N VAL A 307 -0.73 12.89 16.05
CA VAL A 307 -0.94 13.02 14.61
C VAL A 307 -1.00 11.65 13.94
N TYR A 308 -0.07 10.74 14.29
CA TYR A 308 -0.08 9.35 13.82
C TYR A 308 -1.41 8.65 14.12
N ASN A 309 -1.90 8.74 15.36
CA ASN A 309 -3.16 8.10 15.76
C ASN A 309 -4.35 8.68 14.99
N ILE A 310 -4.42 10.00 14.84
CA ILE A 310 -5.53 10.66 14.15
C ILE A 310 -5.57 10.26 12.67
N LEU A 311 -4.42 10.20 12.01
CA LEU A 311 -4.32 9.82 10.59
C LEU A 311 -4.60 8.33 10.36
N THR A 312 -4.09 7.45 11.22
CA THR A 312 -4.37 6.01 11.14
C THR A 312 -5.84 5.71 11.43
N GLU A 313 -6.45 6.42 12.39
CA GLU A 313 -7.89 6.38 12.66
C GLU A 313 -8.71 6.85 11.44
N ALA A 314 -8.37 8.01 10.87
CA ALA A 314 -9.04 8.59 9.70
C ALA A 314 -9.04 7.65 8.50
N SER A 315 -7.88 7.04 8.21
CA SER A 315 -7.77 6.09 7.09
C SER A 315 -8.40 4.73 7.40
N SER A 316 -8.37 4.25 8.64
CA SER A 316 -8.89 2.91 8.97
C SER A 316 -10.41 2.88 9.15
N HIS A 317 -11.00 3.94 9.71
CA HIS A 317 -12.37 3.89 10.23
C HIS A 317 -13.36 4.88 9.58
N TYR A 318 -12.89 5.96 8.96
CA TYR A 318 -13.78 7.03 8.48
C TYR A 318 -13.82 7.13 6.95
N GLY A 319 -14.59 6.21 6.36
CA GLY A 319 -14.86 6.14 4.93
C GLY A 319 -13.68 5.60 4.10
N GLU A 320 -13.92 5.13 2.88
CA GLU A 320 -12.88 4.64 1.98
C GLU A 320 -12.67 5.64 0.85
N GLN A 321 -11.46 6.17 0.73
CA GLN A 321 -11.13 7.12 -0.33
C GLN A 321 -9.66 6.91 -0.71
N GLU A 322 -9.44 6.44 -1.92
CA GLU A 322 -8.16 5.93 -2.38
C GLU A 322 -7.02 6.96 -2.37
N GLU A 323 -7.27 8.16 -2.89
CA GLU A 323 -6.28 9.23 -3.04
C GLU A 323 -5.87 9.82 -1.69
N SER A 324 -6.86 9.97 -0.80
CA SER A 324 -6.73 10.40 0.59
C SER A 324 -5.99 9.34 1.38
N ASP A 325 -6.33 8.06 1.25
CA ASP A 325 -5.60 6.95 1.87
C ASP A 325 -4.13 6.97 1.45
N ARG A 326 -3.85 7.10 0.15
CA ARG A 326 -2.48 7.24 -0.38
C ARG A 326 -1.73 8.41 0.22
N SER A 327 -2.38 9.56 0.30
CA SER A 327 -1.80 10.79 0.86
C SER A 327 -1.50 10.65 2.35
N ILE A 328 -2.45 10.07 3.10
CA ILE A 328 -2.31 9.77 4.54
C ILE A 328 -1.18 8.78 4.77
N GLN A 329 -1.12 7.66 4.04
CA GLN A 329 -0.06 6.67 4.24
C GLN A 329 1.31 7.20 3.84
N ARG A 330 1.42 8.06 2.82
CA ARG A 330 2.68 8.75 2.51
C ARG A 330 3.12 9.63 3.67
N PHE A 331 2.20 10.40 4.25
CA PHE A 331 2.47 11.24 5.42
C PHE A 331 2.93 10.41 6.63
N LEU A 332 2.24 9.30 6.92
CA LEU A 332 2.60 8.37 7.98
C LEU A 332 3.99 7.74 7.77
N ASN A 333 4.30 7.30 6.55
CA ASN A 333 5.61 6.73 6.22
C ASN A 333 6.73 7.74 6.41
N THR A 334 6.55 8.99 5.96
CA THR A 334 7.53 10.05 6.19
C THR A 334 7.69 10.35 7.68
N MET A 335 6.61 10.35 8.45
CA MET A 335 6.68 10.57 9.89
C MET A 335 7.38 9.43 10.65
N VAL A 336 7.14 8.17 10.28
CA VAL A 336 7.69 7.02 11.00
C VAL A 336 9.12 6.73 10.55
N PHE A 337 9.43 6.83 9.26
CA PHE A 337 10.71 6.36 8.70
C PHE A 337 11.66 7.46 8.23
N ASP A 338 11.16 8.62 7.77
CA ASP A 338 12.02 9.64 7.14
C ASP A 338 12.33 10.84 8.05
N SER A 339 11.52 11.10 9.08
CA SER A 339 11.65 12.31 9.91
C SER A 339 12.95 12.37 10.73
N ASN A 340 13.67 11.26 10.83
CA ASN A 340 15.02 11.22 11.38
C ASN A 340 16.00 11.00 10.22
N ASN A 341 16.75 12.04 9.85
CA ASN A 341 17.80 12.10 8.82
C ASN A 341 18.92 11.01 8.92
N LYS A 342 18.78 9.99 9.75
CA LYS A 342 19.60 8.79 9.73
C LYS A 342 19.13 7.91 8.58
N LYS A 343 19.66 8.15 7.38
CA LYS A 343 19.64 7.18 6.26
C LYS A 343 20.42 5.92 6.66
N GLN A 344 19.94 5.17 7.63
CA GLN A 344 20.41 3.82 7.90
C GLN A 344 19.69 2.92 6.91
N SER A 345 20.33 2.54 5.80
CA SER A 345 19.85 1.37 5.06
C SER A 345 20.02 0.17 5.99
N LEU A 346 18.93 -0.51 6.32
CA LEU A 346 18.99 -1.80 6.99
C LEU A 346 19.56 -2.82 5.99
N THR A 347 20.89 -2.93 5.92
CA THR A 347 21.54 -3.91 5.04
C THR A 347 21.31 -5.29 5.62
N ILE A 348 20.47 -6.10 4.97
CA ILE A 348 20.32 -7.53 5.28
C ILE A 348 21.58 -8.22 4.78
N GLU A 349 22.32 -8.89 5.67
CA GLU A 349 23.39 -9.79 5.25
C GLU A 349 22.73 -11.10 4.84
N MET A 350 22.50 -11.26 3.53
CA MET A 350 22.08 -12.53 2.97
C MET A 350 23.31 -13.44 2.89
N PRO A 351 23.32 -14.62 3.54
CA PRO A 351 24.38 -15.59 3.30
C PRO A 351 24.30 -16.03 1.82
N GLU A 352 25.41 -15.93 1.10
CA GLU A 352 25.51 -16.49 -0.25
C GLU A 352 25.21 -18.00 -0.16
N SER A 353 24.20 -18.46 -0.91
CA SER A 353 23.96 -19.90 -1.02
C SER A 353 25.21 -20.54 -1.62
N ALA A 354 25.69 -21.63 -1.01
CA ALA A 354 26.88 -22.34 -1.48
C ALA A 354 26.76 -22.80 -2.95
N ASP A 355 25.53 -22.92 -3.46
CA ASP A 355 25.21 -23.31 -4.85
C ASP A 355 25.03 -22.10 -5.79
N SER A 356 24.93 -20.88 -5.26
CA SER A 356 24.80 -19.63 -6.05
C SER A 356 26.13 -18.98 -6.41
N ASP A 357 27.25 -19.47 -5.85
CA ASP A 357 28.59 -19.15 -6.34
C ASP A 357 28.85 -19.92 -7.64
N HIS A 358 28.45 -19.30 -8.75
CA HIS A 358 28.72 -19.76 -10.10
C HIS A 358 30.21 -20.07 -10.34
N ARG A 359 31.14 -19.43 -9.62
CA ARG A 359 32.57 -19.77 -9.75
C ARG A 359 32.88 -21.11 -9.09
N ARG A 360 32.32 -21.39 -7.92
CA ARG A 360 32.49 -22.68 -7.24
C ARG A 360 31.78 -23.83 -7.96
N ALA A 361 30.59 -23.58 -8.52
CA ALA A 361 29.83 -24.57 -9.27
C ALA A 361 30.47 -24.97 -10.60
N PHE A 362 31.13 -24.03 -11.31
CA PHE A 362 31.78 -24.29 -12.60
C PHE A 362 33.27 -24.61 -12.51
N PHE A 363 34.01 -24.03 -11.56
CA PHE A 363 35.48 -24.13 -11.50
C PHE A 363 36.01 -24.90 -10.28
N GLY A 364 35.13 -25.33 -9.37
CA GLY A 364 35.53 -25.93 -8.10
C GLY A 364 36.27 -24.94 -7.20
N SER A 365 36.43 -25.27 -5.92
CA SER A 365 37.20 -24.46 -4.98
C SER A 365 38.69 -24.51 -5.36
N SER A 366 39.18 -23.49 -6.08
CA SER A 366 40.62 -23.27 -6.24
C SER A 366 41.23 -22.94 -4.88
N LYS A 367 42.09 -23.82 -4.38
CA LYS A 367 43.00 -23.52 -3.27
C LYS A 367 44.12 -22.60 -3.72
#